data_AF-A0A2V8H9K5-F1
#
_entry.id   AF-A0A2V8H9K5-F1
#
_cell.length_a   1.000
_cell.length_b   1.000
_cell.length_c   1.000
_cell.angle_alpha   90.00
_cell.angle_beta   90.00
_cell.angle_gamma   90.00
#
_symmetry.space_group_name_H-M   'P 1'
#
loop_
_entity.id
_entity.type
_entity.pdbx_description
1 polymer ?
#
loop_
_entity_poly.entity_id
_entity_poly.type
_entity_poly.pdbx_seq_one_letter_code
_entity_poly.pdbx_strand_id
1 'polypeptide(L)'
;MQPLADGGALLISATSAVATGVVENVYRLDAASLALSLTDAVPAPTLQTFPSVGVVLADDAILMTGGLEREIGGPNVSSARVTRYGAAQPGYTTTGSSITVDVPPVSMTFSSVTFPGLTLVASIPDPVAPSGFQVGDPSVSYGITTTASFSGEVTICIGYADVTFPGTPSFLHFEGGAWVDRTTSVDAANQIVCGTVSNLSPFALFARVTAGGLKGGGQLIAGTKRFEFELHVSRSEAGAVTGRLRLASAFASDAVTGASFSADGRTATFNGIGVWNGAAGYTFEATATDGGEPGRGRDRLAFTIRDPNGSVVASADGTINAGNIH
;
A
#
# COMPACT_ATOMS: atom_id res chain seq x y z
N MET A 1 25.16 19.38 30.27
CA MET A 1 24.04 18.44 30.44
C MET A 1 24.62 17.06 30.62
N GLN A 2 24.30 16.38 31.71
CA GLN A 2 24.68 14.99 31.99
C GLN A 2 23.41 14.14 31.81
N PRO A 3 23.45 13.00 31.12
CA PRO A 3 22.26 12.19 30.88
C PRO A 3 21.80 11.55 32.20
N LEU A 4 20.49 11.45 32.38
CA LEU A 4 19.90 10.78 33.55
C LEU A 4 19.72 9.30 33.23
N ALA A 5 20.30 8.46 34.08
CA ALA A 5 19.83 7.10 34.30
C ALA A 5 18.58 7.16 35.20
N ASP A 6 17.61 6.30 34.91
CA ASP A 6 16.37 6.00 35.62
C ASP A 6 16.11 6.73 36.96
N GLY A 7 15.10 7.62 36.94
CA GLY A 7 14.47 8.17 38.15
C GLY A 7 14.94 9.54 38.65
N GLY A 8 15.80 10.25 37.91
CA GLY A 8 16.31 11.57 38.32
C GLY A 8 15.35 12.73 38.02
N ALA A 9 15.27 13.69 38.95
CA ALA A 9 14.63 14.98 38.72
C ALA A 9 15.50 15.87 37.81
N LEU A 10 14.89 16.51 36.80
CA LEU A 10 15.58 17.49 35.96
C LEU A 10 15.52 18.87 36.63
N LEU A 11 16.69 19.47 36.86
CA LEU A 11 16.83 20.85 37.30
C LEU A 11 16.95 21.75 36.07
N ILE A 12 15.98 22.65 35.88
CA ILE A 12 16.01 23.65 34.81
C ILE A 12 16.28 25.01 35.46
N SER A 13 17.41 25.63 35.12
CA SER A 13 17.70 27.03 35.47
C SER A 13 17.18 27.94 34.36
N ALA A 14 16.27 28.86 34.69
CA ALA A 14 15.80 29.88 33.76
C ALA A 14 15.94 31.27 34.37
N THR A 15 16.50 32.20 33.61
CA THR A 15 16.55 33.62 33.98
C THR A 15 15.29 34.33 33.54
N SER A 16 14.62 34.99 34.50
CA SER A 16 13.46 35.86 34.25
C SER A 16 13.86 37.32 34.41
N ALA A 17 13.39 38.17 33.50
CA ALA A 17 13.51 39.62 33.65
C ALA A 17 12.31 40.12 34.46
N VAL A 18 12.60 40.84 35.55
CA VAL A 18 11.61 41.47 36.41
C VAL A 18 11.87 42.97 36.41
N ALA A 19 10.87 43.79 36.74
CA ALA A 19 10.99 45.25 36.71
C ALA A 19 12.15 45.82 37.58
N THR A 20 12.74 45.01 38.47
CA THR A 20 13.83 45.39 39.38
C THR A 20 15.16 44.65 39.12
N GLY A 21 15.26 43.77 38.11
CA GLY A 21 16.50 43.04 37.79
C GLY A 21 16.28 41.68 37.13
N VAL A 22 17.37 40.91 36.97
CA VAL A 22 17.33 39.52 36.47
C VAL A 22 17.32 38.57 37.66
N VAL A 23 16.35 37.64 37.70
CA VAL A 23 16.26 36.60 38.74
C VAL A 23 16.46 35.23 38.09
N GLU A 24 17.36 34.43 38.66
CA GLU A 24 17.60 33.05 38.26
C GLU A 24 16.68 32.13 39.06
N ASN A 25 15.77 31.45 38.35
CA ASN A 25 14.82 30.51 38.94
C ASN A 25 15.26 29.08 38.64
N VAL A 26 15.20 28.20 39.65
CA VAL A 26 15.43 26.77 39.49
C VAL A 26 14.10 26.03 39.58
N TYR A 27 13.80 25.22 38.58
CA TYR A 27 12.59 24.38 38.54
C TYR A 27 12.98 22.92 38.71
N ARG A 28 12.20 22.18 39.50
CA ARG A 28 12.26 20.71 39.57
C ARG A 28 11.09 20.12 38.80
N LEU A 29 11.39 19.27 37.83
CA LEU A 29 10.39 18.36 37.24
C LEU A 29 10.47 17.01 37.96
N ASP A 30 9.31 16.57 38.47
CA ASP A 30 9.09 15.20 38.90
C ASP A 30 8.51 14.38 37.73
N ALA A 31 9.23 13.31 37.37
CA ALA A 31 8.85 12.41 36.29
C ALA A 31 7.53 11.66 36.56
N ALA A 32 7.12 11.52 37.82
CA ALA A 32 5.91 10.77 38.19
C ALA A 32 4.62 11.60 38.06
N SER A 33 4.68 12.92 38.24
CA SER A 33 3.49 13.77 38.39
C SER A 33 3.32 14.84 37.30
N LEU A 34 4.34 15.07 36.45
CA LEU A 34 4.35 16.16 35.46
C LEU A 34 4.08 17.54 36.09
N ALA A 35 4.25 17.67 37.41
CA ALA A 35 4.02 18.90 38.14
C ALA A 35 5.30 19.75 38.13
N LEU A 36 5.17 21.02 37.76
CA LEU A 36 6.25 22.00 37.89
C LEU A 36 6.14 22.67 39.27
N SER A 37 7.15 22.48 40.13
CA SER A 37 7.24 23.15 41.43
C SER A 37 8.37 24.18 41.39
N LEU A 38 8.03 25.44 41.68
CA LEU A 38 9.00 26.50 41.96
C LEU A 38 9.62 26.23 43.34
N THR A 39 10.95 26.10 43.41
CA THR A 39 11.63 25.78 44.68
C THR A 39 11.93 26.99 45.56
N ASP A 40 11.81 28.23 45.06
CA ASP A 40 12.07 29.43 45.84
C ASP A 40 10.87 30.39 45.87
N ALA A 41 10.47 30.76 47.09
CA ALA A 41 9.41 31.73 47.35
C ALA A 41 9.94 33.15 47.12
N VAL A 42 9.57 33.76 45.98
CA VAL A 42 9.83 35.18 45.72
C VAL A 42 8.79 36.04 46.45
N PRO A 43 9.18 37.01 47.29
CA PRO A 43 8.22 37.92 47.92
C PRO A 43 7.63 38.90 46.89
N ALA A 44 6.32 39.15 46.98
CA ALA A 44 5.58 40.09 46.12
C ALA A 44 6.03 41.56 46.31
N PRO A 45 5.80 42.49 45.35
CA PRO A 45 5.01 42.38 44.13
C PRO A 45 5.79 42.75 42.86
N THR A 46 5.82 41.86 41.88
CA THR A 46 6.13 42.28 40.50
C THR A 46 5.42 41.35 39.53
N LEU A 47 4.74 41.93 38.54
CA LEU A 47 4.29 41.18 37.36
C LEU A 47 5.53 40.53 36.73
N GLN A 48 5.53 39.20 36.63
CA GLN A 48 6.50 38.46 35.83
C GLN A 48 5.81 37.94 34.58
N THR A 49 6.22 38.45 33.42
CA THR A 49 5.92 37.84 32.13
C THR A 49 7.03 36.86 31.81
N PHE A 50 6.69 35.59 31.64
CA PHE A 50 7.64 34.59 31.16
C PHE A 50 7.63 34.60 29.63
N PRO A 51 8.76 34.82 28.95
CA PRO A 51 8.87 34.41 27.57
C PRO A 51 8.69 32.88 27.53
N SER A 52 7.92 32.37 26.57
CA SER A 52 7.74 30.94 26.36
C SER A 52 9.11 30.28 26.19
N VAL A 53 9.53 29.49 27.18
CA VAL A 53 10.75 28.67 27.09
C VAL A 53 10.33 27.31 26.51
N GLY A 54 10.87 26.98 25.34
CA GLY A 54 10.84 25.63 24.80
C GLY A 54 12.07 24.87 25.28
N VAL A 55 11.89 23.80 26.06
CA VAL A 55 12.97 22.87 26.41
C VAL A 55 12.74 21.56 25.69
N VAL A 56 13.73 21.11 24.91
CA VAL A 56 13.78 19.77 24.33
C VAL A 56 14.38 18.84 25.37
N LEU A 57 13.62 17.83 25.81
CA LEU A 57 14.10 16.79 26.70
C LEU A 57 14.76 15.66 25.88
N ALA A 58 15.68 14.91 26.50
CA ALA A 58 16.01 13.57 26.00
C ALA A 58 14.73 12.72 26.06
N ASP A 59 14.48 11.90 25.04
CA ASP A 59 13.21 11.20 24.73
C ASP A 59 12.19 12.04 23.91
N ASP A 60 12.69 13.03 23.16
CA ASP A 60 11.95 13.79 22.12
C ASP A 60 10.67 14.52 22.60
N ALA A 61 10.50 14.72 23.91
CA ALA A 61 9.43 15.55 24.47
C ALA A 61 9.80 17.04 24.39
N ILE A 62 8.97 17.84 23.72
CA ILE A 62 9.04 19.31 23.74
C ILE A 62 8.17 19.82 24.88
N LEU A 63 8.78 20.46 25.89
CA LEU A 63 8.07 21.20 26.93
C LEU A 63 7.89 22.65 26.47
N MET A 64 6.65 23.05 26.16
CA MET A 64 6.29 24.46 25.96
C MET A 64 5.59 24.98 27.22
N THR A 65 6.20 25.93 27.94
CA THR A 65 5.54 26.61 29.07
C THR A 65 4.77 27.83 28.54
N GLY A 66 3.44 27.83 28.67
CA GLY A 66 2.60 29.00 28.42
C GLY A 66 2.66 30.01 29.58
N GLY A 67 2.50 31.29 29.26
CA GLY A 67 2.59 32.42 30.22
C GLY A 67 1.38 32.57 31.16
N LEU A 68 1.57 33.37 32.22
CA LEU A 68 0.60 33.66 33.28
C LEU A 68 -0.48 34.68 32.84
N GLU A 69 -1.72 34.45 33.27
CA GLU A 69 -2.62 35.54 33.69
C GLU A 69 -3.00 35.29 35.16
N ARG A 70 -2.82 36.31 36.02
CA ARG A 70 -3.19 36.26 37.43
C ARG A 70 -4.52 36.98 37.63
N GLU A 71 -5.51 36.29 38.20
CA GLU A 71 -6.68 36.96 38.80
C GLU A 71 -6.27 37.49 40.19
N ILE A 72 -6.51 38.78 40.45
CA ILE A 72 -6.09 39.43 41.70
C ILE A 72 -6.93 38.86 42.86
N GLY A 73 -6.31 38.03 43.71
CA GLY A 73 -6.91 37.55 44.96
C GLY A 73 -7.41 36.10 44.95
N GLY A 74 -7.25 35.36 43.86
CA GLY A 74 -7.57 33.92 43.79
C GLY A 74 -6.39 33.00 44.15
N PRO A 75 -6.65 31.70 44.40
CA PRO A 75 -5.58 30.70 44.54
C PRO A 75 -4.77 30.58 43.24
N ASN A 76 -3.48 30.29 43.35
CA ASN A 76 -2.59 30.10 42.21
C ASN A 76 -3.13 28.97 41.30
N VAL A 77 -3.54 29.29 40.07
CA VAL A 77 -3.84 28.29 39.04
C VAL A 77 -2.72 28.36 38.00
N SER A 78 -1.79 27.42 38.06
CA SER A 78 -0.79 27.22 37.00
C SER A 78 -1.37 26.23 35.98
N SER A 79 -1.70 26.68 34.78
CA SER A 79 -2.07 25.78 33.68
C SER A 79 -0.88 25.62 32.73
N ALA A 80 -0.03 24.63 33.01
CA ALA A 80 0.95 24.16 32.04
C ALA A 80 0.26 23.15 31.11
N ARG A 81 0.09 23.48 29.82
CA ARG A 81 -0.35 22.50 28.82
C ARG A 81 0.87 21.75 28.30
N VAL A 82 1.21 20.63 28.97
CA VAL A 82 2.20 19.70 28.44
C VAL A 82 1.61 18.99 27.24
N THR A 83 2.08 19.33 26.03
CA THR A 83 1.77 18.53 24.84
C THR A 83 2.92 17.56 24.65
N ARG A 84 2.80 16.36 25.21
CA ARG A 84 3.77 15.30 24.97
C ARG A 84 3.59 14.84 23.52
N TYR A 85 4.49 15.24 22.62
CA TYR A 85 4.64 14.60 21.31
C TYR A 85 5.34 13.24 21.55
N GLY A 86 4.64 12.31 22.18
CA GLY A 86 5.14 10.94 22.32
C GLY A 86 4.93 10.16 21.02
N ALA A 87 5.55 8.99 20.93
CA ALA A 87 5.36 7.95 19.90
C ALA A 87 3.89 7.50 19.67
N ALA A 88 2.91 8.17 20.26
CA ALA A 88 1.48 7.93 20.10
C ALA A 88 0.86 8.63 18.87
N GLN A 89 1.59 9.52 18.18
CA GLN A 89 1.11 10.08 16.90
C GLN A 89 1.46 9.13 15.74
N PRO A 90 0.47 8.69 14.93
CA PRO A 90 0.75 7.94 13.71
C PRO A 90 1.75 8.68 12.82
N GLY A 91 2.77 7.97 12.34
CA GLY A 91 3.81 8.54 11.49
C GLY A 91 5.00 9.16 12.23
N TYR A 92 4.98 9.27 13.55
CA TYR A 92 6.15 9.76 14.28
C TYR A 92 7.34 8.80 14.11
N THR A 93 8.46 9.33 13.64
CA THR A 93 9.65 8.56 13.27
C THR A 93 10.79 8.91 14.22
N THR A 94 10.99 8.09 15.25
CA THR A 94 12.03 8.29 16.28
C THR A 94 13.42 8.01 15.72
N THR A 95 14.45 8.52 16.39
CA THR A 95 15.83 8.15 16.08
C THR A 95 16.15 6.71 16.49
N GLY A 96 17.12 6.09 15.81
CA GLY A 96 17.63 4.76 16.15
C GLY A 96 17.82 3.86 14.94
N SER A 97 17.98 2.57 15.20
CA SER A 97 18.14 1.52 14.19
C SER A 97 16.88 0.67 14.09
N SER A 98 16.51 0.26 12.87
CA SER A 98 15.35 -0.60 12.61
C SER A 98 14.04 0.00 13.17
N ILE A 99 13.81 1.28 12.88
CA ILE A 99 12.64 2.00 13.35
C ILE A 99 11.45 1.66 12.46
N THR A 100 10.42 1.06 13.05
CA THR A 100 9.15 0.80 12.37
C THR A 100 8.17 1.93 12.61
N VAL A 101 7.53 2.38 11.53
CA VAL A 101 6.52 3.44 11.50
C VAL A 101 5.30 2.91 10.77
N ASP A 102 4.18 2.85 11.48
CA ASP A 102 2.91 2.40 10.93
C ASP A 102 1.99 3.60 10.66
N VAL A 103 1.57 3.73 9.41
CA VAL A 103 0.57 4.70 8.95
C VAL A 103 -0.40 3.93 8.04
N PRO A 104 -1.39 3.23 8.62
CA PRO A 104 -2.25 2.33 7.86
C PRO A 104 -2.85 2.97 6.60
N PRO A 105 -2.88 2.26 5.45
CA PRO A 105 -2.55 0.84 5.27
C PRO A 105 -1.06 0.56 4.97
N VAL A 106 -0.17 1.51 5.23
CA VAL A 106 1.27 1.39 4.95
C VAL A 106 2.06 1.18 6.25
N SER A 107 2.96 0.21 6.26
CA SER A 107 4.00 0.07 7.29
C SER A 107 5.38 0.25 6.67
N MET A 108 6.29 0.87 7.43
CA MET A 108 7.63 1.19 6.97
C MET A 108 8.65 0.84 8.04
N THR A 109 9.78 0.25 7.65
CA THR A 109 10.91 0.01 8.55
C THR A 109 12.15 0.70 7.99
N PHE A 110 12.62 1.72 8.70
CA PHE A 110 13.85 2.45 8.41
C PHE A 110 15.05 1.72 9.03
N SER A 111 16.08 1.45 8.24
CA SER A 111 17.31 0.83 8.74
C SER A 111 18.02 1.71 9.78
N SER A 112 18.15 3.02 9.55
CA SER A 112 18.68 3.98 10.52
C SER A 112 18.07 5.37 10.39
N VAL A 113 17.59 5.92 11.50
CA VAL A 113 17.09 7.31 11.62
C VAL A 113 18.06 8.10 12.48
N THR A 114 18.67 9.14 11.90
CA THR A 114 19.68 9.99 12.56
C THR A 114 19.10 11.26 13.17
N PHE A 115 17.96 11.74 12.67
CA PHE A 115 17.19 12.83 13.29
C PHE A 115 15.70 12.49 13.27
N PRO A 116 14.98 12.72 14.38
CA PRO A 116 13.57 12.35 14.47
C PRO A 116 12.72 13.28 13.61
N GLY A 117 11.53 12.83 13.24
CA GLY A 117 10.62 13.63 12.44
C GLY A 117 9.24 12.99 12.28
N LEU A 118 8.47 13.50 11.34
CA LEU A 118 7.14 13.02 11.02
C LEU A 118 7.13 12.48 9.60
N THR A 119 6.72 11.22 9.45
CA THR A 119 6.48 10.56 8.17
C THR A 119 4.99 10.64 7.86
N LEU A 120 4.66 11.08 6.65
CA LEU A 120 3.31 11.25 6.15
C LEU A 120 3.08 10.33 4.96
N VAL A 121 1.90 9.72 4.93
CA VAL A 121 1.40 8.92 3.81
C VAL A 121 0.14 9.59 3.31
N ALA A 122 0.11 9.96 2.03
CA ALA A 122 -1.05 10.56 1.38
C ALA A 122 -1.38 9.80 0.11
N SER A 123 -2.65 9.49 -0.13
CA SER A 123 -3.09 8.97 -1.42
C SER A 123 -2.83 10.02 -2.51
N ILE A 124 -2.39 9.57 -3.67
CA ILE A 124 -2.15 10.43 -4.84
C ILE A 124 -3.08 10.01 -5.99
N PRO A 125 -3.23 10.86 -7.04
CA PRO A 125 -4.05 10.52 -8.19
C PRO A 125 -3.60 9.24 -8.89
N ASP A 126 -4.55 8.59 -9.59
CA ASP A 126 -4.32 7.32 -10.27
C ASP A 126 -3.10 7.36 -11.20
N PRO A 127 -2.11 6.47 -11.01
CA PRO A 127 -0.92 6.48 -11.80
C PRO A 127 -1.19 5.92 -13.20
N VAL A 128 -0.55 6.51 -14.21
CA VAL A 128 -0.52 5.89 -15.55
C VAL A 128 0.34 4.63 -15.48
N ALA A 129 -0.26 3.49 -15.80
CA ALA A 129 0.44 2.21 -15.77
C ALA A 129 1.58 2.17 -16.79
N PRO A 130 2.80 1.78 -16.39
CA PRO A 130 3.88 1.52 -17.35
C PRO A 130 3.56 0.30 -18.22
N SER A 131 4.23 0.18 -19.36
CA SER A 131 4.14 -1.02 -20.20
C SER A 131 4.49 -2.27 -19.39
N GLY A 132 3.74 -3.37 -19.56
CA GLY A 132 3.90 -4.59 -18.77
C GLY A 132 3.12 -4.60 -17.46
N PHE A 133 2.39 -3.52 -17.12
CA PHE A 133 1.65 -3.42 -15.87
C PHE A 133 0.22 -2.93 -16.07
N GLN A 134 -0.64 -3.27 -15.11
CA GLN A 134 -2.00 -2.76 -15.00
C GLN A 134 -2.26 -2.27 -13.58
N VAL A 135 -3.08 -1.23 -13.44
CA VAL A 135 -3.57 -0.79 -12.13
C VAL A 135 -4.53 -1.83 -11.54
N GLY A 136 -4.55 -1.90 -10.21
CA GLY A 136 -5.64 -2.59 -9.49
C GLY A 136 -6.93 -1.80 -9.57
N ASP A 137 -8.03 -2.44 -9.18
CA ASP A 137 -9.35 -1.82 -9.04
C ASP A 137 -9.86 -1.97 -7.59
N PRO A 138 -9.95 -0.87 -6.81
CA PRO A 138 -9.51 0.48 -7.14
C PRO A 138 -7.97 0.61 -7.22
N SER A 139 -7.47 1.69 -7.84
CA SER A 139 -6.03 1.94 -7.90
C SER A 139 -5.46 2.26 -6.50
N VAL A 140 -4.21 1.84 -6.24
CA VAL A 140 -3.50 2.15 -4.99
C VAL A 140 -2.20 2.86 -5.28
N SER A 141 -2.10 4.10 -4.83
CA SER A 141 -0.88 4.90 -4.92
C SER A 141 -0.76 5.87 -3.76
N TYR A 142 0.45 6.01 -3.23
CA TYR A 142 0.76 6.85 -2.07
C TYR A 142 1.99 7.70 -2.33
N GLY A 143 1.92 8.98 -2.00
CA GLY A 143 3.08 9.82 -1.77
C GLY A 143 3.52 9.68 -0.32
N ILE A 144 4.76 9.26 -0.10
CA ILE A 144 5.34 9.15 1.24
C ILE A 144 6.43 10.19 1.38
N THR A 145 6.38 10.98 2.46
CA THR A 145 7.35 12.03 2.76
C THR A 145 7.72 12.00 4.23
N THR A 146 8.91 12.49 4.59
CA THR A 146 9.31 12.58 6.00
C THR A 146 10.14 13.83 6.29
N THR A 147 10.01 14.38 7.49
CA THR A 147 10.96 15.38 8.02
C THR A 147 12.11 14.74 8.80
N ALA A 148 12.06 13.42 9.04
CA ALA A 148 13.15 12.69 9.69
C ALA A 148 14.36 12.59 8.76
N SER A 149 15.57 12.64 9.31
CA SER A 149 16.77 12.30 8.55
C SER A 149 17.08 10.82 8.77
N PHE A 150 17.21 10.06 7.69
CA PHE A 150 17.53 8.65 7.73
C PHE A 150 18.66 8.30 6.76
N SER A 151 19.26 7.14 6.95
CA SER A 151 20.29 6.58 6.08
C SER A 151 20.05 5.09 5.88
N GLY A 152 20.50 4.56 4.73
CA GLY A 152 20.29 3.17 4.36
C GLY A 152 18.93 2.92 3.68
N GLU A 153 18.49 1.68 3.72
CA GLU A 153 17.25 1.23 3.09
C GLU A 153 16.03 1.42 4.00
N VAL A 154 14.86 1.54 3.37
CA VAL A 154 13.53 1.55 3.96
C VAL A 154 12.74 0.42 3.31
N THR A 155 12.23 -0.50 4.14
CA THR A 155 11.27 -1.51 3.69
C THR A 155 9.87 -0.95 3.87
N ILE A 156 9.07 -0.94 2.81
CA ILE A 156 7.71 -0.41 2.79
C ILE A 156 6.77 -1.54 2.42
N CYS A 157 5.75 -1.78 3.24
CA CYS A 157 4.72 -2.78 3.01
C CYS A 157 3.35 -2.09 2.92
N ILE A 158 2.57 -2.46 1.91
CA ILE A 158 1.24 -1.88 1.64
C ILE A 158 0.22 -3.00 1.67
N GLY A 159 -0.80 -2.86 2.52
CA GLY A 159 -1.97 -3.72 2.51
C GLY A 159 -2.89 -3.42 1.32
N TYR A 160 -3.40 -4.46 0.66
CA TYR A 160 -4.27 -4.36 -0.53
C TYR A 160 -5.56 -5.18 -0.41
N ALA A 161 -6.07 -5.34 0.80
CA ALA A 161 -7.19 -6.25 1.08
C ALA A 161 -8.44 -5.99 0.21
N ASP A 162 -8.75 -4.73 -0.06
CA ASP A 162 -9.93 -4.29 -0.80
C ASP A 162 -9.66 -4.01 -2.30
N VAL A 163 -8.56 -4.52 -2.84
CA VAL A 163 -8.12 -4.24 -4.22
C VAL A 163 -8.08 -5.51 -5.03
N THR A 164 -8.72 -5.48 -6.20
CA THR A 164 -8.65 -6.57 -7.15
C THR A 164 -7.56 -6.30 -8.17
N PHE A 165 -6.62 -7.25 -8.31
CA PHE A 165 -5.58 -7.21 -9.33
C PHE A 165 -5.83 -8.28 -10.41
N PRO A 166 -5.60 -7.97 -11.70
CA PRO A 166 -5.73 -8.94 -12.79
C PRO A 166 -4.59 -9.98 -12.83
N GLY A 167 -3.60 -9.85 -11.95
CA GLY A 167 -2.44 -10.72 -11.82
C GLY A 167 -1.79 -10.56 -10.44
N THR A 168 -0.59 -11.09 -10.25
CA THR A 168 0.15 -10.92 -9.01
C THR A 168 0.52 -9.44 -8.80
N PRO A 169 0.19 -8.85 -7.64
CA PRO A 169 0.51 -7.45 -7.38
C PRO A 169 2.02 -7.25 -7.23
N SER A 170 2.48 -6.04 -7.50
CA SER A 170 3.86 -5.61 -7.53
C SER A 170 3.95 -4.20 -6.95
N PHE A 171 5.00 -3.96 -6.16
CA PHE A 171 5.32 -2.68 -5.54
C PHE A 171 6.23 -1.89 -6.48
N LEU A 172 5.73 -0.78 -7.03
CA LEU A 172 6.49 0.08 -7.92
C LEU A 172 6.83 1.41 -7.23
N HIS A 173 8.05 1.86 -7.46
CA HIS A 173 8.61 3.10 -6.98
C HIS A 173 8.77 4.08 -8.15
N PHE A 174 8.33 5.33 -7.99
CA PHE A 174 8.50 6.34 -9.03
C PHE A 174 9.92 6.94 -8.97
N GLU A 175 10.76 6.57 -9.91
CA GLU A 175 12.18 6.94 -10.00
C GLU A 175 12.43 7.69 -11.32
N GLY A 176 12.92 8.94 -11.25
CA GLY A 176 13.36 9.67 -12.44
C GLY A 176 12.29 9.88 -13.53
N GLY A 177 11.00 9.89 -13.16
CA GLY A 177 9.89 10.05 -14.10
C GLY A 177 9.27 8.75 -14.61
N ALA A 178 9.72 7.58 -14.12
CA ALA A 178 9.20 6.28 -14.50
C ALA A 178 8.89 5.42 -13.27
N TRP A 179 7.93 4.50 -13.42
CA TRP A 179 7.62 3.49 -12.40
C TRP A 179 8.58 2.31 -12.53
N VAL A 180 9.30 1.98 -11.46
CA VAL A 180 10.28 0.90 -11.40
C VAL A 180 9.83 -0.14 -10.38
N ASP A 181 9.82 -1.42 -10.75
CA ASP A 181 9.43 -2.51 -9.86
C ASP A 181 10.50 -2.75 -8.78
N ARG A 182 10.09 -2.59 -7.52
CA ARG A 182 10.91 -2.81 -6.31
C ARG A 182 10.27 -3.86 -5.40
N THR A 183 9.43 -4.73 -5.95
CA THR A 183 8.78 -5.81 -5.20
C THR A 183 9.83 -6.74 -4.61
N THR A 184 9.82 -6.87 -3.29
CA THR A 184 10.66 -7.82 -2.56
C THR A 184 9.84 -9.03 -2.09
N SER A 185 8.58 -8.84 -1.74
CA SER A 185 7.69 -9.94 -1.34
C SER A 185 6.21 -9.65 -1.60
N VAL A 186 5.45 -10.71 -1.85
CA VAL A 186 3.98 -10.69 -1.92
C VAL A 186 3.45 -11.74 -0.96
N ASP A 187 2.76 -11.29 0.09
CA ASP A 187 1.96 -12.16 0.95
C ASP A 187 0.51 -12.13 0.47
N ALA A 188 0.12 -13.16 -0.28
CA ALA A 188 -1.23 -13.28 -0.83
C ALA A 188 -2.27 -13.68 0.22
N ALA A 189 -1.85 -14.27 1.35
CA ALA A 189 -2.76 -14.71 2.40
C ALA A 189 -3.21 -13.54 3.28
N ASN A 190 -2.27 -12.65 3.61
CA ASN A 190 -2.56 -11.43 4.39
C ASN A 190 -2.78 -10.19 3.50
N GLN A 191 -2.70 -10.35 2.18
CA GLN A 191 -2.87 -9.29 1.18
C GLN A 191 -1.93 -8.09 1.43
N ILE A 192 -0.62 -8.37 1.52
CA ILE A 192 0.44 -7.36 1.73
C ILE A 192 1.51 -7.49 0.63
N VAL A 193 1.90 -6.39 0.00
CA VAL A 193 3.08 -6.34 -0.88
C VAL A 193 4.13 -5.44 -0.25
N CYS A 194 5.38 -5.90 -0.25
CA CYS A 194 6.51 -5.12 0.24
C CYS A 194 7.53 -4.81 -0.86
N GLY A 195 8.23 -3.70 -0.70
CA GLY A 195 9.41 -3.33 -1.45
C GLY A 195 10.46 -2.65 -0.57
N THR A 196 11.71 -2.64 -1.04
CA THR A 196 12.83 -2.02 -0.33
C THR A 196 13.46 -0.94 -1.20
N VAL A 197 13.61 0.26 -0.65
CA VAL A 197 14.05 1.46 -1.37
C VAL A 197 14.99 2.32 -0.53
N SER A 198 15.79 3.17 -1.17
CA SER A 198 16.70 4.10 -0.48
C SER A 198 16.16 5.52 -0.37
N ASN A 199 15.03 5.83 -1.03
CA ASN A 199 14.42 7.15 -1.05
C ASN A 199 12.91 7.01 -0.93
N LEU A 200 12.26 7.98 -0.30
CA LEU A 200 10.80 8.09 -0.29
C LEU A 200 10.34 8.85 -1.53
N SER A 201 9.21 8.45 -2.08
CA SER A 201 8.68 8.96 -3.35
C SER A 201 7.18 8.64 -3.42
N PRO A 202 6.52 8.90 -4.55
CA PRO A 202 5.37 8.12 -4.92
C PRO A 202 5.68 6.63 -5.04
N PHE A 203 4.80 5.82 -4.45
CA PHE A 203 4.75 4.37 -4.57
C PHE A 203 3.36 3.97 -5.05
N ALA A 204 3.26 2.88 -5.80
CA ALA A 204 1.98 2.38 -6.26
C ALA A 204 2.00 0.86 -6.40
N LEU A 205 0.82 0.25 -6.29
CA LEU A 205 0.64 -1.16 -6.54
C LEU A 205 0.07 -1.38 -7.95
N PHE A 206 0.70 -2.28 -8.69
CA PHE A 206 0.28 -2.69 -10.02
C PHE A 206 0.25 -4.20 -10.11
N ALA A 207 -0.42 -4.76 -11.10
CA ALA A 207 -0.25 -6.16 -11.49
C ALA A 207 0.65 -6.25 -12.72
N ARG A 208 1.61 -7.18 -12.71
CA ARG A 208 2.33 -7.55 -13.93
C ARG A 208 1.36 -8.19 -14.93
N VAL A 209 1.43 -7.74 -16.17
CA VAL A 209 0.73 -8.37 -17.28
C VAL A 209 1.57 -9.56 -17.75
N THR A 210 1.02 -10.76 -17.58
CA THR A 210 1.58 -11.96 -18.23
C THR A 210 1.23 -11.91 -19.71
N ALA A 211 2.19 -11.54 -20.54
CA ALA A 211 2.08 -11.73 -21.98
C ALA A 211 2.07 -13.24 -22.29
N GLY A 212 1.32 -13.63 -23.30
CA GLY A 212 1.16 -15.04 -23.62
C GLY A 212 0.35 -15.24 -24.87
N GLY A 213 0.36 -16.48 -25.35
CA GLY A 213 -0.45 -16.92 -26.47
C GLY A 213 -0.80 -18.38 -26.27
N LEU A 214 -2.06 -18.72 -26.53
CA LEU A 214 -2.53 -20.09 -26.62
C LEU A 214 -3.33 -20.22 -27.90
N LYS A 215 -3.07 -21.26 -28.66
CA LYS A 215 -3.88 -21.63 -29.82
C LYS A 215 -4.13 -23.13 -29.82
N GLY A 216 -5.26 -23.51 -30.36
CA GLY A 216 -5.58 -24.92 -30.40
C GLY A 216 -6.87 -25.18 -31.12
N GLY A 217 -7.10 -26.45 -31.34
CA GLY A 217 -8.34 -26.91 -31.92
C GLY A 217 -8.47 -28.40 -31.71
N GLY A 218 -9.70 -28.87 -31.77
CA GLY A 218 -9.97 -30.25 -31.45
C GLY A 218 -11.42 -30.54 -31.17
N GLN A 219 -11.62 -31.60 -30.41
CA GLN A 219 -12.92 -32.07 -30.01
C GLN A 219 -12.97 -32.23 -28.50
N LEU A 220 -14.02 -31.69 -27.88
CA LEU A 220 -14.39 -31.93 -26.49
C LEU A 220 -15.74 -32.64 -26.45
N ILE A 221 -15.83 -33.71 -25.67
CA ILE A 221 -17.08 -34.42 -25.39
C ILE A 221 -17.43 -34.18 -23.91
N ALA A 222 -18.56 -33.52 -23.68
CA ALA A 222 -19.10 -33.27 -22.34
C ALA A 222 -20.50 -33.89 -22.23
N GLY A 223 -20.58 -35.01 -21.51
CA GLY A 223 -21.79 -35.82 -21.47
C GLY A 223 -22.15 -36.34 -22.86
N THR A 224 -23.35 -36.01 -23.34
CA THR A 224 -23.83 -36.37 -24.69
C THR A 224 -23.51 -35.33 -25.75
N LYS A 225 -22.94 -34.18 -25.38
CA LYS A 225 -22.62 -33.09 -26.32
C LYS A 225 -21.20 -33.22 -26.83
N ARG A 226 -21.04 -33.02 -28.13
CA ARG A 226 -19.75 -32.92 -28.82
C ARG A 226 -19.54 -31.49 -29.28
N PHE A 227 -18.39 -30.93 -28.95
CA PHE A 227 -17.95 -29.61 -29.38
C PHE A 227 -16.67 -29.76 -30.19
N GLU A 228 -16.74 -29.40 -31.47
CA GLU A 228 -15.54 -29.12 -32.24
C GLU A 228 -15.15 -27.67 -31.95
N PHE A 229 -13.88 -27.41 -31.68
CA PHE A 229 -13.45 -26.08 -31.29
C PHE A 229 -12.19 -25.65 -32.04
N GLU A 230 -12.09 -24.33 -32.21
CA GLU A 230 -10.87 -23.61 -32.58
C GLU A 230 -10.75 -22.44 -31.62
N LEU A 231 -9.56 -22.26 -31.07
CA LEU A 231 -9.23 -21.12 -30.22
C LEU A 231 -7.88 -20.54 -30.63
N HIS A 232 -7.79 -19.23 -30.51
CA HIS A 232 -6.53 -18.51 -30.50
C HIS A 232 -6.73 -17.34 -29.56
N VAL A 233 -5.84 -17.16 -28.60
CA VAL A 233 -5.84 -16.01 -27.72
C VAL A 233 -4.40 -15.59 -27.52
N SER A 234 -4.15 -14.30 -27.60
CA SER A 234 -2.85 -13.73 -27.28
C SER A 234 -2.99 -12.41 -26.56
N ARG A 235 -2.04 -12.14 -25.69
CA ARG A 235 -1.91 -10.89 -24.97
C ARG A 235 -0.47 -10.42 -25.05
N SER A 236 -0.29 -9.18 -25.49
CA SER A 236 1.02 -8.52 -25.50
C SER A 236 1.43 -8.02 -24.12
N GLU A 237 2.71 -7.72 -23.93
CA GLU A 237 3.21 -7.07 -22.71
C GLU A 237 2.56 -5.70 -22.47
N ALA A 238 2.19 -4.99 -23.54
CA ALA A 238 1.43 -3.75 -23.46
C ALA A 238 -0.05 -3.96 -23.05
N GLY A 239 -0.47 -5.20 -22.82
CA GLY A 239 -1.82 -5.56 -22.40
C GLY A 239 -2.84 -5.70 -23.52
N ALA A 240 -2.47 -5.41 -24.78
CA ALA A 240 -3.37 -5.59 -25.92
C ALA A 240 -3.74 -7.07 -26.09
N VAL A 241 -5.03 -7.35 -26.24
CA VAL A 241 -5.60 -8.69 -26.37
C VAL A 241 -6.13 -8.88 -27.79
N THR A 242 -5.83 -10.03 -28.38
CA THR A 242 -6.47 -10.50 -29.62
C THR A 242 -6.88 -11.94 -29.46
N GLY A 243 -7.96 -12.36 -30.11
CA GLY A 243 -8.29 -13.77 -30.13
C GLY A 243 -9.59 -14.12 -30.81
N ARG A 244 -9.92 -15.41 -30.73
CA ARG A 244 -11.06 -16.06 -31.35
C ARG A 244 -11.46 -17.27 -30.52
N LEU A 245 -12.78 -17.51 -30.48
CA LEU A 245 -13.35 -18.81 -30.09
C LEU A 245 -14.38 -19.23 -31.13
N ARG A 246 -14.28 -20.47 -31.61
CA ARG A 246 -15.30 -21.13 -32.43
C ARG A 246 -15.72 -22.42 -31.76
N LEU A 247 -17.02 -22.67 -31.69
CA LEU A 247 -17.59 -23.94 -31.24
C LEU A 247 -18.55 -24.46 -32.31
N ALA A 248 -18.05 -25.40 -33.11
CA ALA A 248 -18.71 -25.94 -34.29
C ALA A 248 -19.29 -24.81 -35.17
N SER A 249 -20.46 -25.03 -35.77
CA SER A 249 -21.20 -24.01 -36.51
C SER A 249 -22.10 -23.13 -35.64
N ALA A 250 -22.19 -23.40 -34.33
CA ALA A 250 -23.17 -22.77 -33.45
C ALA A 250 -22.67 -21.45 -32.87
N PHE A 251 -21.40 -21.37 -32.47
CA PHE A 251 -20.84 -20.17 -31.85
C PHE A 251 -19.59 -19.66 -32.55
N ALA A 252 -19.52 -18.35 -32.72
CA ALA A 252 -18.32 -17.67 -33.18
C ALA A 252 -18.05 -16.35 -32.45
N SER A 253 -16.80 -16.14 -32.07
CA SER A 253 -16.29 -14.86 -31.59
C SER A 253 -14.91 -14.57 -32.22
N ASP A 254 -14.72 -13.35 -32.70
CA ASP A 254 -13.40 -12.72 -32.94
C ASP A 254 -13.20 -11.52 -31.99
N ALA A 255 -14.09 -11.35 -31.01
CA ALA A 255 -14.17 -10.20 -30.12
C ALA A 255 -13.83 -10.62 -28.68
N VAL A 256 -12.61 -11.13 -28.51
CA VAL A 256 -12.02 -11.40 -27.20
C VAL A 256 -11.66 -10.06 -26.57
N THR A 257 -12.22 -9.77 -25.40
CA THR A 257 -12.04 -8.48 -24.69
C THR A 257 -11.14 -8.61 -23.47
N GLY A 258 -10.96 -9.82 -22.93
CA GLY A 258 -10.08 -10.09 -21.80
C GLY A 258 -9.35 -11.41 -21.97
N ALA A 259 -8.10 -11.46 -21.52
CA ALA A 259 -7.28 -12.66 -21.47
C ALA A 259 -6.28 -12.59 -20.31
N SER A 260 -6.11 -13.67 -19.57
CA SER A 260 -5.06 -13.86 -18.56
C SER A 260 -4.35 -15.18 -18.84
N PHE A 261 -3.07 -15.23 -18.49
CA PHE A 261 -2.20 -16.38 -18.70
C PHE A 261 -1.56 -16.81 -17.39
N SER A 262 -1.46 -18.12 -17.16
CA SER A 262 -0.66 -18.66 -16.06
C SER A 262 0.81 -18.28 -16.24
N ALA A 263 1.55 -18.19 -15.13
CA ALA A 263 2.96 -17.81 -15.16
C ALA A 263 3.84 -18.75 -16.00
N ASP A 264 3.44 -20.02 -16.15
CA ASP A 264 4.11 -21.01 -17.00
C ASP A 264 3.63 -20.99 -18.46
N GLY A 265 2.69 -20.11 -18.80
CA GLY A 265 2.13 -19.94 -20.14
C GLY A 265 1.19 -21.04 -20.60
N ARG A 266 0.93 -22.07 -19.79
CA ARG A 266 0.16 -23.25 -20.22
C ARG A 266 -1.35 -23.08 -20.15
N THR A 267 -1.84 -22.17 -19.32
CA THR A 267 -3.27 -21.93 -19.15
C THR A 267 -3.62 -20.52 -19.55
N ALA A 268 -4.67 -20.38 -20.38
CA ALA A 268 -5.26 -19.10 -20.74
C ALA A 268 -6.73 -19.08 -20.32
N THR A 269 -7.14 -18.06 -19.58
CA THR A 269 -8.56 -17.74 -19.34
C THR A 269 -8.90 -16.49 -20.11
N PHE A 270 -9.97 -16.52 -20.90
CA PHE A 270 -10.33 -15.44 -21.79
C PHE A 270 -11.83 -15.35 -22.00
N ASN A 271 -12.29 -14.15 -22.30
CA ASN A 271 -13.70 -13.83 -22.38
C ASN A 271 -13.97 -12.82 -23.50
N GLY A 272 -15.23 -12.72 -23.89
CA GLY A 272 -15.63 -11.77 -24.91
C GLY A 272 -17.09 -11.87 -25.29
N ILE A 273 -17.41 -11.27 -26.43
CA ILE A 273 -18.74 -11.31 -27.02
C ILE A 273 -18.71 -12.13 -28.30
N GLY A 274 -19.82 -12.77 -28.64
CA GLY A 274 -19.93 -13.61 -29.83
C GLY A 274 -21.34 -13.68 -30.40
N VAL A 275 -21.43 -14.50 -31.44
CA VAL A 275 -22.65 -14.78 -32.18
C VAL A 275 -23.01 -16.24 -31.97
N TRP A 276 -24.22 -16.51 -31.49
CA TRP A 276 -24.76 -17.86 -31.32
C TRP A 276 -25.92 -18.06 -32.30
N ASN A 277 -25.83 -19.05 -33.18
CA ASN A 277 -26.82 -19.37 -34.21
C ASN A 277 -27.27 -18.14 -35.04
N GLY A 278 -26.32 -17.25 -35.37
CA GLY A 278 -26.57 -16.02 -36.14
C GLY A 278 -27.04 -14.81 -35.32
N ALA A 279 -27.35 -14.97 -34.03
CA ALA A 279 -27.72 -13.86 -33.15
C ALA A 279 -26.50 -13.35 -32.36
N ALA A 280 -26.22 -12.04 -32.42
CA ALA A 280 -25.13 -11.40 -31.69
C ALA A 280 -25.50 -11.07 -30.22
N GLY A 281 -24.51 -10.65 -29.44
CA GLY A 281 -24.71 -10.18 -28.07
C GLY A 281 -24.56 -11.25 -26.99
N TYR A 282 -24.16 -12.47 -27.37
CA TYR A 282 -23.85 -13.53 -26.42
C TYR A 282 -22.49 -13.23 -25.78
N THR A 283 -22.35 -13.52 -24.50
CA THR A 283 -21.06 -13.45 -23.81
C THR A 283 -20.49 -14.84 -23.62
N PHE A 284 -19.16 -14.94 -23.55
CA PHE A 284 -18.51 -16.19 -23.21
C PHE A 284 -17.33 -15.97 -22.27
N GLU A 285 -17.04 -17.01 -21.50
CA GLU A 285 -15.81 -17.20 -20.74
C GLU A 285 -15.27 -18.59 -21.07
N ALA A 286 -13.96 -18.69 -21.30
CA ALA A 286 -13.29 -19.93 -21.64
C ALA A 286 -11.93 -20.05 -20.92
N THR A 287 -11.58 -21.26 -20.53
CA THR A 287 -10.26 -21.61 -19.99
C THR A 287 -9.68 -22.75 -20.82
N ALA A 288 -8.53 -22.53 -21.43
CA ALA A 288 -7.78 -23.51 -22.19
C ALA A 288 -6.47 -23.82 -21.48
N THR A 289 -6.14 -25.11 -21.35
CA THR A 289 -4.89 -25.58 -20.71
C THR A 289 -4.17 -26.54 -21.64
N ASP A 290 -2.91 -26.21 -21.96
CA ASP A 290 -1.93 -27.11 -22.55
C ASP A 290 -1.42 -28.08 -21.48
N GLY A 291 -1.75 -29.37 -21.64
CA GLY A 291 -1.31 -30.44 -20.76
C GLY A 291 -0.01 -31.10 -21.23
N GLY A 292 0.58 -30.62 -22.32
CA GLY A 292 1.75 -31.12 -23.04
C GLY A 292 1.43 -32.22 -24.06
N GLU A 293 2.36 -32.46 -24.98
CA GLU A 293 2.10 -33.30 -26.15
C GLU A 293 2.26 -34.81 -25.87
N PRO A 294 1.40 -35.66 -26.46
CA PRO A 294 0.26 -35.31 -27.32
C PRO A 294 -0.94 -34.79 -26.52
N GLY A 295 -1.63 -33.76 -27.02
CA GLY A 295 -2.68 -33.05 -26.28
C GLY A 295 -3.95 -33.85 -25.95
N ARG A 296 -4.25 -34.91 -26.71
CA ARG A 296 -5.42 -35.77 -26.44
C ARG A 296 -5.38 -36.36 -25.02
N GLY A 297 -6.45 -36.13 -24.25
CA GLY A 297 -6.58 -36.61 -22.87
C GLY A 297 -5.69 -35.88 -21.87
N ARG A 298 -4.96 -34.83 -22.29
CA ARG A 298 -4.07 -34.02 -21.45
C ARG A 298 -4.50 -32.56 -21.46
N ASP A 299 -4.72 -32.01 -22.65
CA ASP A 299 -5.20 -30.65 -22.81
C ASP A 299 -6.66 -30.56 -22.39
N ARG A 300 -7.02 -29.40 -21.84
CA ARG A 300 -8.33 -29.16 -21.25
C ARG A 300 -8.95 -27.91 -21.85
N LEU A 301 -10.25 -27.96 -22.06
CA LEU A 301 -11.06 -26.80 -22.41
C LEU A 301 -12.29 -26.76 -21.50
N ALA A 302 -12.49 -25.62 -20.87
CA ALA A 302 -13.73 -25.26 -20.19
C ALA A 302 -14.30 -24.01 -20.87
N PHE A 303 -15.62 -23.95 -21.04
CA PHE A 303 -16.27 -22.72 -21.50
C PHE A 303 -17.70 -22.61 -20.97
N THR A 304 -18.19 -21.38 -20.90
CA THR A 304 -19.59 -21.02 -20.64
C THR A 304 -20.00 -19.92 -21.62
N ILE A 305 -21.15 -20.07 -22.25
CA ILE A 305 -21.77 -19.08 -23.14
C ILE A 305 -23.11 -18.68 -22.56
N ARG A 306 -23.36 -17.38 -22.46
CA ARG A 306 -24.59 -16.79 -21.94
C ARG A 306 -25.28 -15.97 -23.02
N ASP A 307 -26.61 -16.00 -23.00
CA ASP A 307 -27.43 -15.10 -23.80
C ASP A 307 -27.33 -13.64 -23.30
N PRO A 308 -27.89 -12.66 -24.02
CA PRO A 308 -27.86 -11.25 -23.61
C PRO A 308 -28.52 -10.96 -22.25
N ASN A 309 -29.34 -11.89 -21.72
CA ASN A 309 -29.98 -11.77 -20.41
C ASN A 309 -29.14 -12.45 -19.31
N GLY A 310 -27.98 -13.03 -19.64
CA GLY A 310 -27.08 -13.70 -18.70
C GLY A 310 -27.35 -15.20 -18.47
N SER A 311 -28.36 -15.77 -19.14
CA SER A 311 -28.72 -17.19 -19.01
C SER A 311 -27.73 -18.07 -19.78
N VAL A 312 -27.26 -19.16 -19.15
CA VAL A 312 -26.32 -20.09 -19.79
C VAL A 312 -27.02 -20.89 -20.89
N VAL A 313 -26.53 -20.78 -22.13
CA VAL A 313 -27.06 -21.52 -23.29
C VAL A 313 -26.18 -22.70 -23.71
N ALA A 314 -24.89 -22.64 -23.39
CA ALA A 314 -23.96 -23.73 -23.60
C ALA A 314 -22.81 -23.67 -22.60
N SER A 315 -22.38 -24.83 -22.13
CA SER A 315 -21.17 -24.97 -21.35
C SER A 315 -20.59 -26.37 -21.56
N ALA A 316 -19.28 -26.47 -21.38
CA ALA A 316 -18.58 -27.73 -21.32
C ALA A 316 -17.34 -27.56 -20.45
N ASP A 317 -16.92 -28.66 -19.82
CA ASP A 317 -15.68 -28.70 -19.08
C ASP A 317 -15.08 -30.12 -19.16
N GLY A 318 -13.86 -30.24 -19.69
CA GLY A 318 -13.16 -31.53 -19.73
C GLY A 318 -11.90 -31.53 -20.56
N THR A 319 -11.25 -32.68 -20.58
CA THR A 319 -10.08 -32.94 -21.45
C THR A 319 -10.51 -33.16 -22.89
N ILE A 320 -9.70 -32.71 -23.84
CA ILE A 320 -10.00 -32.89 -25.26
C ILE A 320 -9.86 -34.36 -25.69
N ASN A 321 -10.82 -34.82 -26.49
CA ASN A 321 -10.85 -36.18 -27.03
C ASN A 321 -10.02 -36.32 -28.32
N ALA A 322 -9.76 -35.20 -29.00
CA ALA A 322 -8.91 -35.09 -30.19
C ALA A 322 -8.39 -33.66 -30.31
N GLY A 323 -7.27 -33.48 -31.03
CA GLY A 323 -6.66 -32.16 -31.25
C GLY A 323 -5.49 -31.85 -30.33
N ASN A 324 -5.10 -30.58 -30.27
CA ASN A 324 -4.00 -30.06 -29.45
C ASN A 324 -4.22 -28.59 -29.10
N ILE A 325 -3.71 -28.17 -27.95
CA ILE A 325 -3.61 -26.80 -27.44
C ILE A 325 -2.13 -26.55 -27.12
N HIS A 326 -1.58 -25.40 -27.52
CA HIS A 326 -0.17 -25.02 -27.33
C HIS A 326 0.04 -23.51 -27.50
#